data_AF-A0A2D8YD02-F1
#
_entry.id   AF-A0A2D8YD02-F1
#
_cell.length_a   1.000
_cell.length_b   1.000
_cell.length_c   1.000
_cell.angle_alpha   90.00
_cell.angle_beta   90.00
_cell.angle_gamma   90.00
#
_symmetry.space_group_name_H-M   'P 1'
#
loop_
_entity.id
_entity.type
_entity.pdbx_description
1 polymer ?
#
loop_
_entity_poly.entity_id
_entity_poly.type
_entity_poly.pdbx_seq_one_letter_code
_entity_poly.pdbx_strand_id
1 'polypeptide(L)'
;MRFSQTRRQSLQLIGAGLIAGCAAHPARRQNADASGSYRSGPALPFPVQEIYPCEHAGRIHLAGGFIAEDGAITGPTDAHHALDPESGIWQPRGALPTPRHHPQLVSLAGSLYCIGGFEAGPEGGWQMQSTAWRYDEAADTWTDAPALPGPNGESTAGVIGQTLYLAGGRQPAASRNLDWNDHADTAALLAFDGSHWDRLAPMAYPRNSAAGGVIDGRLHVVAGRTVEDGNTPVHEAYDPATDRWETLAPMPKGQGGLASGVVDGKLYTFGGEWFEDGGGVYPDAWVYDPDRDSWASLADMPKPRHGLGGVALGGDIYLIGGAAQRGGNQTSAAVQIYTP
;
A
#
# COMPACT_ATOMS: atom_id res chain seq x y z
N MET A 1 -21.77 9.11 48.52
CA MET A 1 -20.47 8.72 49.11
C MET A 1 -19.44 8.84 47.99
N ARG A 2 -18.76 9.99 47.87
CA ARG A 2 -17.42 10.36 48.40
C ARG A 2 -16.25 9.88 47.52
N PHE A 3 -15.67 10.85 46.79
CA PHE A 3 -14.23 11.13 46.49
C PHE A 3 -13.36 10.04 45.83
N SER A 4 -12.42 10.30 44.91
CA SER A 4 -11.71 11.53 44.51
C SER A 4 -11.04 11.42 43.13
N GLN A 5 -11.02 12.53 42.39
CA GLN A 5 -9.97 12.89 41.44
C GLN A 5 -8.65 13.28 42.16
N THR A 6 -7.51 13.10 41.48
CA THR A 6 -6.27 13.92 41.41
C THR A 6 -5.08 12.98 41.10
N ARG A 7 -4.16 13.26 40.18
CA ARG A 7 -3.32 14.46 40.03
C ARG A 7 -2.96 14.78 38.57
N ARG A 8 -3.01 16.08 38.28
CA ARG A 8 -2.26 16.78 37.23
C ARG A 8 -0.80 17.01 37.70
N GLN A 9 0.14 16.99 36.75
CA GLN A 9 1.35 17.82 36.72
C GLN A 9 1.34 18.42 35.29
N SER A 10 1.02 19.69 35.04
CA SER A 10 1.74 20.93 35.37
C SER A 10 3.16 20.97 34.77
N LEU A 11 3.27 21.29 33.48
CA LEU A 11 4.39 22.11 33.00
C LEU A 11 3.87 23.42 32.42
N GLN A 12 4.53 24.49 32.85
CA GLN A 12 4.13 25.88 32.72
C GLN A 12 4.39 26.43 31.32
N LEU A 13 3.44 27.25 30.86
CA LEU A 13 3.65 28.23 29.79
C LEU A 13 4.69 29.27 30.21
N ILE A 14 5.68 29.50 29.36
CA ILE A 14 6.27 30.84 29.17
C ILE A 14 5.95 31.23 27.74
N GLY A 15 5.12 32.26 27.61
CA GLY A 15 4.79 32.85 26.32
C GLY A 15 5.96 33.70 25.80
N ALA A 16 6.26 33.51 24.52
CA ALA A 16 6.83 34.55 23.68
C ALA A 16 6.02 34.52 22.37
N GLY A 17 5.30 35.61 22.11
CA GLY A 17 4.49 35.74 20.91
C GLY A 17 5.36 35.69 19.66
N LEU A 18 4.96 34.84 18.73
CA LEU A 18 5.36 34.94 17.33
C LEU A 18 4.09 35.08 16.51
N ILE A 19 4.04 36.20 15.81
CA ILE A 19 3.05 36.59 14.83
C ILE A 19 2.91 35.43 13.85
N ALA A 20 1.74 34.80 13.80
CA ALA A 20 1.38 33.86 12.75
C ALA A 20 1.28 34.65 11.43
N GLY A 21 2.42 34.81 10.76
CA GLY A 21 2.42 35.11 9.34
C GLY A 21 1.76 33.93 8.64
N CYS A 22 0.69 34.19 7.90
CA CYS A 22 0.16 33.24 6.94
C CYS A 22 1.31 32.87 5.98
N ALA A 23 1.97 31.74 6.24
CA ALA A 23 2.88 31.15 5.28
C ALA A 23 2.01 30.69 4.11
N ALA A 24 1.96 31.51 3.07
CA ALA A 24 1.42 31.11 1.79
C ALA A 24 2.07 29.79 1.39
N HIS A 25 1.26 28.77 1.12
CA HIS A 25 1.75 27.54 0.48
C HIS A 25 2.57 27.94 -0.75
N PRO A 26 3.79 27.41 -0.94
CA PRO A 26 4.51 27.67 -2.17
C PRO A 26 3.63 27.21 -3.33
N ALA A 27 3.37 28.12 -4.28
CA ALA A 27 2.54 27.84 -5.43
C ALA A 27 3.06 26.60 -6.16
N ARG A 28 2.19 25.59 -6.28
CA ARG A 28 2.43 24.33 -6.98
C ARG A 28 2.82 24.67 -8.42
N ARG A 29 4.10 24.55 -8.78
CA ARG A 29 4.48 24.56 -10.20
C ARG A 29 4.12 23.20 -10.76
N GLN A 30 3.02 23.13 -11.50
CA GLN A 30 2.81 22.02 -12.43
C GLN A 30 3.98 22.08 -13.42
N ASN A 31 4.76 21.00 -13.48
CA ASN A 31 5.76 20.86 -14.53
C ASN A 31 4.99 20.58 -15.82
N ALA A 32 5.16 21.41 -16.85
CA ALA A 32 4.47 21.25 -18.13
C ALA A 32 4.78 19.91 -18.83
N ASP A 33 5.86 19.24 -18.41
CA ASP A 33 6.33 17.96 -18.94
C ASP A 33 5.69 16.72 -18.27
N ALA A 34 4.86 16.88 -17.23
CA ALA A 34 4.19 15.78 -16.54
C ALA A 34 2.71 15.69 -16.95
N SER A 35 2.49 15.43 -18.25
CA SER A 35 1.18 15.53 -18.90
C SER A 35 0.44 14.19 -18.97
N GLY A 36 -0.20 13.77 -17.87
CA GLY A 36 -1.08 12.59 -17.89
C GLY A 36 -2.56 12.92 -17.85
N SER A 37 -3.41 11.93 -18.11
CA SER A 37 -4.87 12.07 -18.08
C SER A 37 -5.56 10.95 -17.30
N TYR A 38 -6.71 11.27 -16.71
CA TYR A 38 -7.54 10.31 -15.98
C TYR A 38 -8.79 9.96 -16.79
N ARG A 39 -9.16 8.68 -16.75
CA ARG A 39 -10.46 8.20 -17.23
C ARG A 39 -11.08 7.21 -16.24
N SER A 40 -12.38 6.99 -16.35
CA SER A 40 -13.05 5.93 -15.60
C SER A 40 -12.66 4.57 -16.19
N GLY A 41 -12.33 3.61 -15.32
CA GLY A 41 -12.17 2.21 -15.69
C GLY A 41 -13.41 1.38 -15.35
N PRO A 42 -13.40 0.07 -15.64
CA PRO A 42 -14.47 -0.83 -15.27
C PRO A 42 -14.56 -0.97 -13.74
N ALA A 43 -15.70 -0.59 -13.18
CA ALA A 43 -15.93 -0.68 -11.74
C ALA A 43 -15.86 -2.13 -11.25
N LEU A 44 -15.38 -2.29 -10.03
CA LEU A 44 -15.41 -3.58 -9.34
C LEU A 44 -16.86 -4.03 -9.07
N PRO A 45 -17.09 -5.34 -8.94
CA PRO A 45 -18.42 -5.87 -8.60
C PRO A 45 -18.88 -5.52 -7.17
N PHE A 46 -17.95 -5.11 -6.31
CA PHE A 46 -18.22 -4.69 -4.92
C PHE A 46 -17.22 -3.60 -4.49
N PRO A 47 -17.58 -2.75 -3.50
CA PRO A 47 -16.63 -1.83 -2.90
C PRO A 47 -15.61 -2.58 -2.05
N VAL A 48 -14.33 -2.23 -2.20
CA VAL A 48 -13.24 -2.85 -1.43
C VAL A 48 -12.12 -1.85 -1.15
N GLN A 49 -11.46 -1.97 0.00
CA GLN A 49 -10.26 -1.21 0.37
C GLN A 49 -9.24 -2.09 1.07
N GLU A 50 -8.06 -1.52 1.31
CA GLU A 50 -6.91 -2.17 1.93
C GLU A 50 -6.43 -3.40 1.15
N ILE A 51 -6.05 -3.15 -0.10
CA ILE A 51 -5.77 -4.15 -1.13
C ILE A 51 -4.43 -3.89 -1.82
N TYR A 52 -3.77 -4.96 -2.25
CA TYR A 52 -2.54 -4.91 -3.05
C TYR A 52 -2.68 -5.84 -4.25
N PRO A 53 -3.47 -5.44 -5.28
CA PRO A 53 -3.62 -6.20 -6.52
C PRO A 53 -2.31 -6.23 -7.31
N CYS A 54 -2.21 -7.16 -8.26
CA CYS A 54 -1.07 -7.20 -9.19
C CYS A 54 -1.51 -7.54 -10.62
N GLU A 55 -0.63 -7.23 -11.56
CA GLU A 55 -0.72 -7.78 -12.91
C GLU A 55 -0.22 -9.24 -12.87
N HIS A 56 -0.94 -10.13 -13.54
CA HIS A 56 -0.53 -11.51 -13.78
C HIS A 56 -1.16 -12.01 -15.08
N ALA A 57 -0.34 -12.60 -15.96
CA ALA A 57 -0.77 -13.21 -17.22
C ALA A 57 -1.65 -12.29 -18.10
N GLY A 58 -1.34 -10.99 -18.13
CA GLY A 58 -2.05 -9.97 -18.91
C GLY A 58 -3.35 -9.48 -18.29
N ARG A 59 -3.62 -9.84 -17.03
CA ARG A 59 -4.83 -9.49 -16.29
C ARG A 59 -4.49 -8.80 -14.98
N ILE A 60 -5.43 -8.04 -14.45
CA ILE A 60 -5.29 -7.47 -13.11
C ILE A 60 -6.02 -8.36 -12.13
N HIS A 61 -5.27 -8.95 -11.20
CA HIS A 61 -5.80 -9.81 -10.16
C HIS A 61 -5.97 -9.04 -8.86
N LEU A 62 -7.11 -9.26 -8.21
CA LEU A 62 -7.47 -8.73 -6.91
C LEU A 62 -8.05 -9.86 -6.07
N ALA A 63 -7.47 -10.11 -4.89
CA ALA A 63 -7.99 -11.08 -3.94
C ALA A 63 -7.94 -10.51 -2.53
N GLY A 64 -9.01 -10.73 -1.78
CA GLY A 64 -9.15 -10.20 -0.42
C GLY A 64 -9.46 -8.69 -0.37
N GLY A 65 -9.10 -8.07 0.75
CA GLY A 65 -9.47 -6.71 1.12
C GLY A 65 -10.66 -6.65 2.07
N PHE A 66 -10.98 -5.44 2.52
CA PHE A 66 -12.20 -5.14 3.28
C PHE A 66 -13.34 -4.76 2.35
N ILE A 67 -14.44 -5.51 2.39
CA ILE A 67 -15.67 -5.17 1.68
C ILE A 67 -16.60 -4.32 2.55
N ALA A 68 -17.53 -3.63 1.91
CA ALA A 68 -18.44 -2.72 2.58
C ALA A 68 -19.87 -2.77 2.06
N GLU A 69 -20.82 -2.47 2.95
CA GLU A 69 -22.23 -2.23 2.64
C GLU A 69 -22.60 -0.83 3.15
N ASP A 70 -23.37 -0.07 2.36
CA ASP A 70 -23.72 1.33 2.64
C ASP A 70 -22.50 2.23 3.00
N GLY A 71 -21.34 1.88 2.45
CA GLY A 71 -20.07 2.59 2.64
C GLY A 71 -19.33 2.26 3.94
N ALA A 72 -19.79 1.31 4.76
CA ALA A 72 -19.11 0.87 5.98
C ALA A 72 -18.59 -0.57 5.83
N ILE A 73 -17.36 -0.82 6.32
CA ILE A 73 -16.75 -2.16 6.26
C ILE A 73 -17.60 -3.19 7.00
N THR A 74 -17.88 -4.32 6.34
CA THR A 74 -18.56 -5.49 6.93
C THR A 74 -17.59 -6.60 7.33
N GLY A 75 -16.39 -6.63 6.73
CA GLY A 75 -15.33 -7.57 7.09
C GLY A 75 -14.37 -7.84 5.93
N PRO A 76 -13.34 -8.67 6.16
CA PRO A 76 -12.47 -9.14 5.09
C PRO A 76 -13.24 -10.09 4.17
N THR A 77 -12.83 -10.17 2.91
CA THR A 77 -13.36 -11.14 1.95
C THR A 77 -12.30 -12.17 1.55
N ASP A 78 -12.73 -13.33 1.08
CA ASP A 78 -11.92 -14.32 0.37
C ASP A 78 -12.04 -14.20 -1.15
N ALA A 79 -12.89 -13.30 -1.64
CA ALA A 79 -13.16 -13.15 -3.06
C ALA A 79 -11.90 -12.85 -3.86
N HIS A 80 -11.74 -13.56 -4.97
CA HIS A 80 -10.68 -13.34 -5.97
C HIS A 80 -11.35 -13.02 -7.31
N HIS A 81 -10.97 -11.89 -7.92
CA HIS A 81 -11.44 -11.47 -9.23
C HIS A 81 -10.25 -11.10 -10.12
N ALA A 82 -10.38 -11.38 -11.43
CA ALA A 82 -9.43 -10.98 -12.44
C ALA A 82 -10.11 -10.09 -13.48
N LEU A 83 -9.59 -8.88 -13.67
CA LEU A 83 -9.99 -7.99 -14.77
C LEU A 83 -9.28 -8.42 -16.04
N ASP A 84 -10.06 -8.75 -17.06
CA ASP A 84 -9.59 -8.81 -18.43
C ASP A 84 -9.65 -7.38 -19.02
N PRO A 85 -8.50 -6.76 -19.35
CA PRO A 85 -8.46 -5.38 -19.86
C PRO A 85 -9.09 -5.24 -21.26
N GLU A 86 -9.15 -6.31 -22.06
CA GLU A 86 -9.72 -6.27 -23.40
C GLU A 86 -11.24 -6.20 -23.36
N SER A 87 -11.86 -7.06 -22.54
CA SER A 87 -13.31 -7.06 -22.36
C SER A 87 -13.81 -6.02 -21.36
N GLY A 88 -12.94 -5.55 -20.45
CA GLY A 88 -13.29 -4.67 -19.36
C GLY A 88 -14.17 -5.34 -18.29
N ILE A 89 -14.11 -6.67 -18.17
CA ILE A 89 -14.96 -7.44 -17.26
C ILE A 89 -14.12 -8.03 -16.13
N TRP A 90 -14.53 -7.76 -14.89
CA TRP A 90 -14.05 -8.46 -13.69
C TRP A 90 -14.71 -9.84 -13.62
N GLN A 91 -13.93 -10.90 -13.75
CA GLN A 91 -14.41 -12.27 -13.66
C GLN A 91 -14.07 -12.85 -12.29
N PRO A 92 -15.01 -13.56 -11.63
CA PRO A 92 -14.68 -14.31 -10.42
C PRO A 92 -13.68 -15.43 -10.72
N ARG A 93 -12.89 -15.76 -9.71
CA ARG A 93 -11.87 -16.81 -9.68
C ARG A 93 -11.96 -17.57 -8.36
N GLY A 94 -11.22 -18.67 -8.25
CA GLY A 94 -11.08 -19.44 -7.03
C GLY A 94 -10.79 -18.55 -5.82
N ALA A 95 -11.67 -18.61 -4.82
CA ALA A 95 -11.58 -17.83 -3.59
C ALA A 95 -10.35 -18.23 -2.77
N LEU A 96 -9.82 -17.26 -2.00
CA LEU A 96 -8.76 -17.52 -1.03
C LEU A 96 -9.21 -18.58 -0.02
N PRO A 97 -8.29 -19.38 0.54
CA PRO A 97 -8.65 -20.39 1.54
C PRO A 97 -9.32 -19.82 2.80
N THR A 98 -9.00 -18.57 3.15
CA THR A 98 -9.64 -17.81 4.24
C THR A 98 -9.76 -16.33 3.86
N PRO A 99 -10.79 -15.61 4.37
CA PRO A 99 -10.93 -14.17 4.14
C PRO A 99 -9.74 -13.37 4.67
N ARG A 100 -9.24 -12.42 3.87
CA ARG A 100 -8.02 -11.69 4.19
C ARG A 100 -8.06 -10.25 3.78
N HIS A 101 -7.57 -9.33 4.63
CA HIS A 101 -7.33 -7.95 4.24
C HIS A 101 -5.83 -7.62 4.21
N HIS A 102 -5.45 -6.62 3.41
CA HIS A 102 -4.07 -6.28 3.10
C HIS A 102 -3.17 -7.46 2.61
N PRO A 103 -3.67 -8.48 1.88
CA PRO A 103 -2.77 -9.46 1.30
C PRO A 103 -1.93 -8.83 0.19
N GLN A 104 -0.67 -9.25 0.06
CA GLN A 104 0.17 -8.89 -1.08
C GLN A 104 -0.05 -9.88 -2.21
N LEU A 105 -0.63 -9.44 -3.33
CA LEU A 105 -0.59 -10.22 -4.56
C LEU A 105 0.68 -9.94 -5.35
N VAL A 106 1.35 -11.00 -5.80
CA VAL A 106 2.58 -10.87 -6.59
C VAL A 106 2.66 -11.96 -7.66
N SER A 107 2.99 -11.56 -8.88
CA SER A 107 3.29 -12.45 -10.00
C SER A 107 4.78 -12.79 -10.01
N LEU A 108 5.13 -14.07 -9.80
CA LEU A 108 6.51 -14.54 -9.77
C LEU A 108 6.64 -15.82 -10.60
N ALA A 109 7.56 -15.82 -11.56
CA ALA A 109 7.91 -16.98 -12.39
C ALA A 109 6.67 -17.68 -13.02
N GLY A 110 5.68 -16.90 -13.45
CA GLY A 110 4.44 -17.42 -14.06
C GLY A 110 3.44 -17.99 -13.06
N SER A 111 3.60 -17.75 -11.77
CA SER A 111 2.62 -18.08 -10.73
C SER A 111 2.17 -16.83 -9.98
N LEU A 112 0.89 -16.78 -9.62
CA LEU A 112 0.32 -15.76 -8.76
C LEU A 112 0.39 -16.21 -7.30
N TYR A 113 0.94 -15.35 -6.43
CA TYR A 113 1.04 -15.57 -5.00
C TYR A 113 0.17 -14.58 -4.23
N CYS A 114 -0.34 -15.01 -3.07
CA CYS A 114 -1.03 -14.19 -2.07
C CYS A 114 -0.32 -14.36 -0.73
N ILE A 115 0.26 -13.29 -0.19
CA ILE A 115 1.25 -13.36 0.89
C ILE A 115 0.87 -12.45 2.06
N GLY A 116 1.02 -12.98 3.28
CA GLY A 116 0.87 -12.21 4.51
C GLY A 116 -0.54 -11.69 4.69
N GLY A 117 -0.69 -10.47 5.22
CA GLY A 117 -1.97 -9.82 5.46
C GLY A 117 -2.57 -10.18 6.81
N PHE A 118 -3.88 -9.97 6.98
CA PHE A 118 -4.56 -10.14 8.26
C PHE A 118 -5.87 -10.90 8.12
N GLU A 119 -6.19 -11.68 9.15
CA GLU A 119 -7.45 -12.39 9.33
C GLU A 119 -8.19 -11.85 10.57
N ALA A 120 -9.49 -12.13 10.66
CA ALA A 120 -10.23 -11.89 11.89
C ALA A 120 -9.68 -12.77 13.02
N GLY A 121 -9.31 -12.15 14.15
CA GLY A 121 -8.85 -12.87 15.33
C GLY A 121 -9.99 -13.62 16.03
N PRO A 122 -9.70 -14.73 16.74
CA PRO A 122 -10.72 -15.52 17.44
C PRO A 122 -11.42 -14.75 18.58
N GLU A 123 -10.78 -13.70 19.10
CA GLU A 123 -11.30 -12.82 20.15
C GLU A 123 -11.74 -11.44 19.59
N GLY A 124 -11.90 -11.35 18.27
CA GLY A 124 -11.99 -10.08 17.55
C GLY A 124 -10.61 -9.51 17.22
N GLY A 125 -10.58 -8.32 16.60
CA GLY A 125 -9.35 -7.72 16.10
C GLY A 125 -8.81 -8.39 14.84
N TRP A 126 -7.60 -8.00 14.45
CA TRP A 126 -6.95 -8.37 13.19
C TRP A 126 -5.64 -9.08 13.46
N GLN A 127 -5.63 -10.38 13.22
CA GLN A 127 -4.46 -11.22 13.38
C GLN A 127 -3.64 -11.25 12.10
N MET A 128 -2.44 -10.69 12.17
CA MET A 128 -1.48 -10.74 11.07
C MET A 128 -1.03 -12.17 10.81
N GLN A 129 -0.89 -12.53 9.54
CA GLN A 129 -0.57 -13.88 9.09
C GLN A 129 0.84 -13.95 8.49
N SER A 130 1.48 -15.11 8.64
CA SER A 130 2.69 -15.48 7.89
C SER A 130 2.38 -16.35 6.67
N THR A 131 1.15 -16.84 6.55
CA THR A 131 0.75 -17.78 5.51
C THR A 131 0.82 -17.15 4.12
N ALA A 132 1.18 -17.97 3.15
CA ALA A 132 1.22 -17.62 1.74
C ALA A 132 0.56 -18.73 0.92
N TRP A 133 -0.07 -18.35 -0.18
CA TRP A 133 -0.67 -19.28 -1.12
C TRP A 133 -0.22 -19.00 -2.54
N ARG A 134 -0.22 -20.04 -3.36
CA ARG A 134 0.00 -20.00 -4.79
C ARG A 134 -1.27 -20.41 -5.51
N TYR A 135 -1.66 -19.63 -6.50
CA TYR A 135 -2.82 -19.88 -7.33
C TYR A 135 -2.50 -20.87 -8.45
N ASP A 136 -3.34 -21.89 -8.60
CA ASP A 136 -3.35 -22.81 -9.74
C ASP A 136 -4.42 -22.34 -10.73
N GLU A 137 -3.98 -21.77 -11.86
CA GLU A 137 -4.89 -21.26 -12.89
C GLU A 137 -5.72 -22.35 -13.56
N ALA A 138 -5.18 -23.57 -13.70
CA ALA A 138 -5.86 -24.66 -14.38
C ALA A 138 -6.95 -25.27 -13.49
N ALA A 139 -6.69 -25.35 -12.19
CA ALA A 139 -7.65 -25.82 -11.21
C ALA A 139 -8.60 -24.74 -10.70
N ASP A 140 -8.30 -23.45 -10.94
CA ASP A 140 -9.03 -22.30 -10.37
C ASP A 140 -9.09 -22.38 -8.83
N THR A 141 -7.96 -22.74 -8.20
CA THR A 141 -7.86 -22.91 -6.74
C THR A 141 -6.53 -22.42 -6.18
N TRP A 142 -6.50 -22.10 -4.88
CA TRP A 142 -5.28 -21.74 -4.16
C TRP A 142 -4.72 -22.95 -3.41
N THR A 143 -3.39 -23.05 -3.38
CA THR A 143 -2.64 -24.09 -2.66
C THR A 143 -1.59 -23.45 -1.76
N ASP A 144 -1.16 -24.15 -0.72
CA ASP A 144 -0.14 -23.64 0.20
C ASP A 144 1.18 -23.35 -0.52
N ALA A 145 1.78 -22.20 -0.19
CA ALA A 145 3.12 -21.82 -0.56
C ALA A 145 4.00 -21.70 0.71
N PRO A 146 5.34 -21.70 0.57
CA PRO A 146 6.23 -21.47 1.71
C PRO A 146 5.86 -20.18 2.46
N ALA A 147 5.54 -20.33 3.75
CA ALA A 147 5.16 -19.22 4.61
C ALA A 147 6.33 -18.25 4.87
N LEU A 148 5.99 -17.00 5.15
CA LEU A 148 6.93 -16.00 5.64
C LEU A 148 7.61 -16.49 6.94
N PRO A 149 8.86 -16.07 7.24
CA PRO A 149 9.53 -16.39 8.49
C PRO A 149 8.80 -15.92 9.76
N GLY A 150 7.84 -15.00 9.62
CA GLY A 150 6.94 -14.55 10.67
C GLY A 150 5.79 -13.73 10.07
N PRO A 151 4.77 -13.37 10.87
CA PRO A 151 3.65 -12.57 10.39
C PRO A 151 4.11 -11.23 9.81
N ASN A 152 3.48 -10.81 8.72
CA ASN A 152 3.71 -9.49 8.12
C ASN A 152 2.43 -8.96 7.44
N GLY A 153 2.12 -7.69 7.64
CA GLY A 153 1.08 -6.96 6.92
C GLY A 153 1.60 -5.61 6.44
N GLU A 154 0.98 -5.07 5.37
CA GLU A 154 1.28 -3.73 4.84
C GLU A 154 2.71 -3.51 4.35
N SER A 155 3.38 -4.60 3.94
CA SER A 155 4.64 -4.55 3.21
C SER A 155 4.51 -3.89 1.85
N THR A 156 5.66 -3.56 1.27
CA THR A 156 5.80 -3.23 -0.15
C THR A 156 6.49 -4.40 -0.87
N ALA A 157 5.98 -4.80 -2.03
CA ALA A 157 6.54 -5.91 -2.81
C ALA A 157 7.06 -5.46 -4.18
N GLY A 158 8.03 -6.21 -4.72
CA GLY A 158 8.47 -6.09 -6.10
C GLY A 158 9.21 -7.35 -6.55
N VAL A 159 9.26 -7.58 -7.86
CA VAL A 159 9.95 -8.75 -8.44
C VAL A 159 11.10 -8.29 -9.32
N ILE A 160 12.30 -8.78 -9.05
CA ILE A 160 13.50 -8.51 -9.84
C ILE A 160 14.04 -9.87 -10.31
N GLY A 161 14.04 -10.09 -11.63
CA GLY A 161 14.39 -11.40 -12.18
C GLY A 161 13.43 -12.50 -11.73
N GLN A 162 13.95 -13.52 -11.05
CA GLN A 162 13.16 -14.63 -10.49
C GLN A 162 13.04 -14.56 -8.97
N THR A 163 13.20 -13.36 -8.39
CA THR A 163 13.13 -13.17 -6.95
C THR A 163 12.09 -12.13 -6.61
N LEU A 164 11.17 -12.50 -5.72
CA LEU A 164 10.25 -11.58 -5.06
C LEU A 164 10.95 -10.96 -3.87
N TYR A 165 10.82 -9.65 -3.71
CA TYR A 165 11.30 -8.89 -2.57
C TYR A 165 10.11 -8.31 -1.81
N LEU A 166 10.09 -8.48 -0.49
CA LEU A 166 9.07 -7.96 0.41
C LEU A 166 9.74 -7.09 1.46
N ALA A 167 9.47 -5.78 1.42
CA ALA A 167 10.11 -4.78 2.24
C ALA A 167 9.12 -4.15 3.24
N GLY A 168 9.56 -4.04 4.49
CA GLY A 168 8.88 -3.26 5.51
C GLY A 168 7.56 -3.85 5.98
N GLY A 169 6.58 -2.97 6.19
CA GLY A 169 5.30 -3.30 6.77
C GLY A 169 5.32 -3.30 8.29
N ARG A 170 4.39 -4.04 8.88
CA ARG A 170 4.24 -4.22 10.32
C ARG A 170 4.43 -5.67 10.71
N GLN A 171 4.85 -5.90 11.95
CA GLN A 171 4.93 -7.22 12.58
C GLN A 171 4.41 -7.13 14.03
N PRO A 172 3.96 -8.26 14.63
CA PRO A 172 3.62 -8.27 16.05
C PRO A 172 4.84 -7.91 16.90
N ALA A 173 4.67 -6.99 17.85
CA ALA A 173 5.73 -6.57 18.79
C ALA A 173 5.93 -7.60 19.92
N ALA A 174 4.92 -8.44 20.16
CA ALA A 174 4.92 -9.49 21.17
C ALA A 174 4.02 -10.66 20.73
N SER A 175 3.67 -11.55 21.67
CA SER A 175 2.79 -12.70 21.39
C SER A 175 1.35 -12.31 21.03
N ARG A 176 0.88 -11.16 21.52
CA ARG A 176 -0.43 -10.60 21.14
C ARG A 176 -0.33 -9.96 19.76
N ASN A 177 -1.29 -10.24 18.89
CA ASN A 177 -1.33 -9.89 17.47
C ASN A 177 -2.79 -9.70 17.06
N LEU A 178 -3.44 -8.65 17.55
CA LEU A 178 -4.87 -8.41 17.33
C LEU A 178 -5.19 -6.93 17.09
N ASP A 179 -4.51 -6.01 17.77
CA ASP A 179 -4.78 -4.57 17.67
C ASP A 179 -3.64 -3.81 17.00
N TRP A 180 -3.96 -2.61 16.48
CA TRP A 180 -2.97 -1.70 15.92
C TRP A 180 -1.74 -1.47 16.84
N ASN A 181 -2.00 -1.31 18.15
CA ASN A 181 -0.95 -1.06 19.16
C ASN A 181 -0.17 -2.31 19.57
N ASP A 182 -0.56 -3.50 19.12
CA ASP A 182 0.21 -4.72 19.32
C ASP A 182 1.34 -4.88 18.27
N HIS A 183 1.38 -3.99 17.27
CA HIS A 183 2.27 -4.11 16.12
C HIS A 183 3.37 -3.04 16.14
N ALA A 184 4.52 -3.39 15.59
CA ALA A 184 5.63 -2.47 15.35
C ALA A 184 5.97 -2.45 13.87
N ASP A 185 6.47 -1.30 13.40
CA ASP A 185 7.06 -1.18 12.08
C ASP A 185 8.31 -2.06 11.96
N THR A 186 8.50 -2.66 10.79
CA THR A 186 9.72 -3.41 10.50
C THR A 186 10.48 -2.77 9.34
N ALA A 187 11.80 -2.85 9.40
CA ALA A 187 12.68 -2.50 8.29
C ALA A 187 13.13 -3.74 7.51
N ALA A 188 12.61 -4.93 7.85
CA ALA A 188 13.04 -6.18 7.23
C ALA A 188 12.85 -6.15 5.70
N LEU A 189 13.84 -6.68 5.01
CA LEU A 189 13.74 -7.08 3.62
C LEU A 189 13.81 -8.60 3.54
N LEU A 190 12.80 -9.20 2.93
CA LEU A 190 12.75 -10.63 2.66
C LEU A 190 12.83 -10.87 1.15
N ALA A 191 13.57 -11.89 0.73
CA ALA A 191 13.63 -12.35 -0.64
C ALA A 191 13.07 -13.77 -0.76
N PHE A 192 12.32 -14.03 -1.82
CA PHE A 192 11.69 -15.32 -2.09
C PHE A 192 12.01 -15.80 -3.51
N ASP A 193 12.57 -17.00 -3.61
CA ASP A 193 12.97 -17.62 -4.88
C ASP A 193 11.90 -18.54 -5.50
N GLY A 194 10.71 -18.60 -4.88
CA GLY A 194 9.66 -19.56 -5.23
C GLY A 194 9.58 -20.77 -4.29
N SER A 195 10.60 -20.98 -3.46
CA SER A 195 10.74 -22.13 -2.55
C SER A 195 11.21 -21.78 -1.14
N HIS A 196 12.09 -20.78 -0.97
CA HIS A 196 12.67 -20.40 0.31
C HIS A 196 12.66 -18.88 0.49
N TRP A 197 12.56 -18.46 1.76
CA TRP A 197 12.64 -17.06 2.16
C TRP A 197 13.99 -16.76 2.82
N ASP A 198 14.71 -15.78 2.29
CA ASP A 198 15.95 -15.25 2.85
C ASP A 198 15.72 -13.86 3.43
N ARG A 199 16.53 -13.50 4.44
CA ARG A 199 16.57 -12.14 4.99
C ARG A 199 17.79 -11.41 4.45
N LEU A 200 17.56 -10.21 3.93
CA LEU A 200 18.57 -9.36 3.31
C LEU A 200 18.81 -8.09 4.15
N ALA A 201 19.67 -7.20 3.67
CA ALA A 201 19.92 -5.93 4.34
C ALA A 201 18.61 -5.16 4.59
N PRO A 202 18.33 -4.71 5.83
CA PRO A 202 17.11 -4.00 6.14
C PRO A 202 17.15 -2.57 5.59
N MET A 203 15.97 -1.99 5.38
CA MET A 203 15.82 -0.54 5.13
C MET A 203 16.42 0.27 6.28
N ALA A 204 16.82 1.51 6.03
CA ALA A 204 17.24 2.41 7.10
C ALA A 204 16.02 2.89 7.91
N TYR A 205 14.86 3.01 7.27
CA TYR A 205 13.65 3.56 7.88
C TYR A 205 12.49 2.53 7.90
N PRO A 206 12.17 1.91 9.05
CA PRO A 206 10.99 1.06 9.21
C PRO A 206 9.71 1.84 8.89
N ARG A 207 8.82 1.26 8.06
CA ARG A 207 7.53 1.88 7.71
C ARG A 207 6.55 0.88 7.10
N ASN A 208 5.27 1.21 7.18
CA ASN A 208 4.16 0.46 6.63
C ASN A 208 3.32 1.28 5.64
N SER A 209 2.46 0.57 4.88
CA SER A 209 1.54 1.12 3.88
C SER A 209 2.22 2.10 2.91
N ALA A 210 3.47 1.79 2.55
CA ALA A 210 4.28 2.52 1.60
C ALA A 210 3.92 2.14 0.17
N ALA A 211 4.11 3.08 -0.75
CA ALA A 211 4.11 2.81 -2.19
C ALA A 211 5.41 2.09 -2.58
N GLY A 212 5.40 1.42 -3.73
CA GLY A 212 6.63 0.91 -4.31
C GLY A 212 6.54 0.51 -5.77
N GLY A 213 7.68 0.07 -6.28
CA GLY A 213 7.83 -0.39 -7.66
C GLY A 213 9.26 -0.78 -7.96
N VAL A 214 9.47 -1.47 -9.07
CA VAL A 214 10.81 -1.84 -9.55
C VAL A 214 11.18 -0.95 -10.71
N ILE A 215 12.31 -0.25 -10.59
CA ILE A 215 12.90 0.57 -11.66
C ILE A 215 14.35 0.09 -11.84
N ASP A 216 14.74 -0.21 -13.07
CA ASP A 216 16.11 -0.59 -13.44
C ASP A 216 16.73 -1.67 -12.52
N GLY A 217 15.93 -2.67 -12.13
CA GLY A 217 16.37 -3.78 -11.30
C GLY A 217 16.52 -3.44 -9.81
N ARG A 218 16.02 -2.30 -9.36
CA ARG A 218 16.02 -1.86 -7.95
C ARG A 218 14.61 -1.79 -7.40
N LEU A 219 14.42 -2.20 -6.14
CA LEU A 219 13.14 -2.06 -5.45
C LEU A 219 13.07 -0.69 -4.79
N HIS A 220 12.13 0.15 -5.22
CA HIS A 220 11.84 1.44 -4.62
C HIS A 220 10.72 1.30 -3.59
N VAL A 221 10.93 1.86 -2.41
CA VAL A 221 9.93 1.98 -1.33
C VAL A 221 9.76 3.46 -1.00
N VAL A 222 8.56 3.98 -1.18
CA VAL A 222 8.27 5.42 -1.13
C VAL A 222 7.16 5.73 -0.15
N ALA A 223 7.39 6.76 0.66
CA ALA A 223 6.46 7.27 1.62
C ALA A 223 5.97 6.14 2.54
N GLY A 224 4.69 6.15 2.91
CA GLY A 224 4.13 5.27 3.93
C GLY A 224 3.99 6.00 5.25
N ARG A 225 3.89 5.22 6.32
CA ARG A 225 3.72 5.75 7.67
C ARG A 225 4.40 4.88 8.70
N THR A 226 4.53 5.43 9.89
CA THR A 226 4.96 4.70 11.09
C THR A 226 3.83 4.69 12.11
N VAL A 227 3.88 3.74 13.03
CA VAL A 227 2.94 3.64 14.16
C VAL A 227 3.07 4.86 15.08
N GLU A 228 4.28 5.41 15.24
CA GLU A 228 4.56 6.51 16.19
C GLU A 228 4.42 7.91 15.56
N ASP A 229 5.04 8.15 14.41
CA ASP A 229 5.21 9.49 13.83
C ASP A 229 4.25 9.81 12.67
N GLY A 230 3.38 8.86 12.29
CA GLY A 230 2.44 9.05 11.19
C GLY A 230 3.11 9.01 9.81
N ASN A 231 2.58 9.79 8.86
CA ASN A 231 2.99 9.74 7.46
C ASN A 231 4.41 10.29 7.23
N THR A 232 5.18 9.62 6.36
CA THR A 232 6.57 9.99 6.04
C THR A 232 6.76 10.22 4.52
N PRO A 233 7.63 11.13 4.10
CA PRO A 233 8.00 11.32 2.69
C PRO A 233 9.20 10.47 2.24
N VAL A 234 9.79 9.64 3.11
CA VAL A 234 11.05 8.92 2.85
C VAL A 234 10.99 8.07 1.58
N HIS A 235 12.06 8.10 0.79
CA HIS A 235 12.25 7.29 -0.41
C HIS A 235 13.58 6.54 -0.30
N GLU A 236 13.53 5.22 -0.34
CA GLU A 236 14.71 4.36 -0.38
C GLU A 236 14.62 3.38 -1.55
N ALA A 237 15.77 3.06 -2.16
CA ALA A 237 15.87 2.06 -3.22
C ALA A 237 16.90 0.99 -2.88
N TYR A 238 16.48 -0.27 -2.94
CA TYR A 238 17.32 -1.44 -2.72
C TYR A 238 17.96 -1.92 -4.01
N ASP A 239 19.27 -2.15 -3.98
CA ASP A 239 20.04 -2.80 -5.04
C ASP A 239 20.41 -4.23 -4.63
N PRO A 240 19.85 -5.27 -5.27
CA PRO A 240 20.17 -6.66 -4.98
C PRO A 240 21.60 -7.06 -5.37
N ALA A 241 22.26 -6.32 -6.27
CA ALA A 241 23.64 -6.64 -6.66
C ALA A 241 24.65 -6.33 -5.55
N THR A 242 24.32 -5.37 -4.68
CA THR A 242 25.20 -4.93 -3.59
C THR A 242 24.65 -5.23 -2.20
N ASP A 243 23.42 -5.72 -2.10
CA ASP A 243 22.64 -5.91 -0.87
C ASP A 243 22.62 -4.64 -0.01
N ARG A 244 22.28 -3.52 -0.65
CA ARG A 244 22.29 -2.19 -0.02
C ARG A 244 21.09 -1.35 -0.40
N TRP A 245 20.68 -0.53 0.56
CA TRP A 245 19.70 0.53 0.37
C TRP A 245 20.42 1.86 0.13
N GLU A 246 19.79 2.69 -0.70
CA GLU A 246 20.17 4.08 -0.94
C GLU A 246 18.98 4.97 -0.62
N THR A 247 19.23 6.07 0.11
CA THR A 247 18.22 7.13 0.29
C THR A 247 18.23 8.04 -0.93
N LEU A 248 17.05 8.24 -1.51
CA LEU A 248 16.82 9.07 -2.69
C LEU A 248 16.02 10.32 -2.33
N ALA A 249 15.77 11.19 -3.31
CA ALA A 249 14.96 12.38 -3.11
C ALA A 249 13.59 12.00 -2.50
N PRO A 250 13.23 12.61 -1.34
CA PRO A 250 11.98 12.30 -0.68
C PRO A 250 10.80 12.81 -1.50
N MET A 251 9.66 12.11 -1.38
CA MET A 251 8.42 12.60 -1.98
C MET A 251 8.08 13.97 -1.39
N PRO A 252 7.56 14.95 -2.15
CA PRO A 252 7.36 16.31 -1.64
C PRO A 252 6.40 16.43 -0.45
N LYS A 253 5.62 15.38 -0.18
CA LYS A 253 4.63 15.32 0.90
C LYS A 253 4.63 13.91 1.51
N GLY A 254 4.53 13.82 2.84
CA GLY A 254 4.37 12.53 3.52
C GLY A 254 2.95 12.01 3.39
N GLN A 255 2.79 10.78 2.91
CA GLN A 255 1.49 10.15 2.66
C GLN A 255 1.59 8.65 2.96
N GLY A 256 0.50 8.01 3.38
CA GLY A 256 0.44 6.56 3.58
C GLY A 256 -0.85 5.97 3.01
N GLY A 257 -0.85 4.66 2.74
CA GLY A 257 -1.98 3.96 2.15
C GLY A 257 -2.20 4.34 0.68
N LEU A 258 -1.10 4.54 -0.05
CA LEU A 258 -1.07 4.98 -1.45
C LEU A 258 -1.24 3.81 -2.43
N ALA A 259 -1.68 4.13 -3.64
CA ALA A 259 -1.40 3.31 -4.81
C ALA A 259 -0.11 3.76 -5.51
N SER A 260 0.51 2.84 -6.23
CA SER A 260 1.62 3.14 -7.14
C SER A 260 1.61 2.31 -8.40
N GLY A 261 2.36 2.74 -9.40
CA GLY A 261 2.63 1.99 -10.63
C GLY A 261 3.89 2.50 -11.31
N VAL A 262 4.59 1.62 -12.00
CA VAL A 262 5.78 1.98 -12.79
C VAL A 262 5.43 1.91 -14.27
N VAL A 263 5.60 3.02 -14.97
CA VAL A 263 5.41 3.12 -16.44
C VAL A 263 6.60 3.88 -17.01
N ASP A 264 7.17 3.37 -18.10
CA ASP A 264 8.30 3.97 -18.82
C ASP A 264 9.47 4.37 -17.89
N GLY A 265 9.81 3.48 -16.95
CA GLY A 265 10.91 3.66 -16.00
C GLY A 265 10.67 4.70 -14.90
N LYS A 266 9.45 5.25 -14.80
CA LYS A 266 9.08 6.24 -13.77
C LYS A 266 8.08 5.65 -12.79
N LEU A 267 8.23 6.01 -11.51
CA LEU A 267 7.32 5.57 -10.45
C LEU A 267 6.28 6.66 -10.19
N TYR A 268 5.01 6.29 -10.26
CA TYR A 268 3.89 7.17 -10.00
C TYR A 268 3.23 6.77 -8.68
N THR A 269 2.83 7.75 -7.87
CA THR A 269 2.12 7.54 -6.61
C THR A 269 0.82 8.33 -6.57
N PHE A 270 -0.20 7.78 -5.90
CA PHE A 270 -1.56 8.31 -5.92
C PHE A 270 -2.23 8.17 -4.56
N GLY A 271 -2.79 9.28 -4.08
CA GLY A 271 -3.73 9.26 -2.97
C GLY A 271 -3.10 8.98 -1.60
N GLY A 272 -3.80 8.21 -0.78
CA GLY A 272 -3.48 7.99 0.62
C GLY A 272 -4.30 8.87 1.56
N GLU A 273 -4.04 8.79 2.86
CA GLU A 273 -4.81 9.48 3.92
C GLU A 273 -3.90 10.20 4.91
N TRP A 274 -4.49 11.10 5.70
CA TRP A 274 -3.87 11.72 6.87
C TRP A 274 -4.83 11.75 8.06
N PHE A 275 -4.27 11.89 9.26
CA PHE A 275 -5.02 11.76 10.51
C PHE A 275 -5.08 13.06 11.31
N GLU A 276 -4.15 13.98 11.06
CA GLU A 276 -4.04 15.28 11.72
C GLU A 276 -5.18 16.25 11.31
N ASP A 277 -5.48 17.22 12.17
CA ASP A 277 -6.42 18.33 11.90
C ASP A 277 -7.79 17.92 11.31
N GLY A 278 -8.33 16.81 11.81
CA GLY A 278 -9.62 16.31 11.36
C GLY A 278 -9.55 15.37 10.16
N GLY A 279 -8.34 15.08 9.64
CA GLY A 279 -7.99 14.01 8.71
C GLY A 279 -8.74 13.99 7.37
N GLY A 280 -8.35 13.06 6.49
CA GLY A 280 -8.97 12.94 5.17
C GLY A 280 -8.15 12.12 4.19
N VAL A 281 -8.45 12.27 2.90
CA VAL A 281 -7.78 11.58 1.79
C VAL A 281 -7.12 12.55 0.84
N TYR A 282 -5.89 12.25 0.44
CA TYR A 282 -5.12 13.10 -0.45
C TYR A 282 -5.60 12.98 -1.90
N PRO A 283 -5.82 14.10 -2.60
CA PRO A 283 -6.02 14.09 -4.05
C PRO A 283 -4.68 14.02 -4.81
N ASP A 284 -3.57 14.25 -4.10
CA ASP A 284 -2.24 14.41 -4.68
C ASP A 284 -1.78 13.17 -5.45
N ALA A 285 -1.10 13.42 -6.56
CA ALA A 285 -0.39 12.42 -7.33
C ALA A 285 0.99 12.96 -7.71
N TRP A 286 1.99 12.08 -7.70
CA TRP A 286 3.39 12.43 -7.92
C TRP A 286 4.05 11.45 -8.89
N VAL A 287 5.05 11.92 -9.62
CA VAL A 287 5.93 11.07 -10.44
C VAL A 287 7.38 11.29 -10.02
N TYR A 288 8.10 10.19 -9.86
CA TYR A 288 9.54 10.17 -9.64
C TYR A 288 10.28 9.90 -10.94
N ASP A 289 11.28 10.74 -11.21
CA ASP A 289 12.20 10.58 -12.32
C ASP A 289 13.57 10.09 -11.81
N PRO A 290 13.96 8.83 -12.05
CA PRO A 290 15.24 8.29 -11.59
C PRO A 290 16.46 8.97 -12.22
N ASP A 291 16.34 9.50 -13.44
CA ASP A 291 17.47 10.16 -14.14
C ASP A 291 17.88 11.47 -13.45
N ARG A 292 16.92 12.08 -12.74
CA ARG A 292 17.09 13.40 -12.10
C ARG A 292 17.10 13.31 -10.58
N ASP A 293 16.82 12.12 -10.02
CA ASP A 293 16.51 11.93 -8.60
C ASP A 293 15.56 13.03 -8.09
N SER A 294 14.39 13.14 -8.73
CA SER A 294 13.47 14.24 -8.43
C SER A 294 12.02 13.85 -8.64
N TRP A 295 11.15 14.51 -7.87
CA TRP A 295 9.71 14.36 -7.95
C TRP A 295 9.06 15.55 -8.64
N ALA A 296 8.01 15.28 -9.42
CA ALA A 296 7.12 16.29 -9.98
C ALA A 296 5.68 16.02 -9.55
N SER A 297 4.92 17.11 -9.37
CA SER A 297 3.48 17.02 -9.14
C SER A 297 2.75 16.70 -10.44
N LEU A 298 1.74 15.85 -10.33
CA LEU A 298 0.78 15.56 -11.38
C LEU A 298 -0.53 16.33 -11.16
N ALA A 299 -1.46 16.18 -12.11
CA ALA A 299 -2.86 16.54 -11.91
C ALA A 299 -3.45 15.71 -10.76
N ASP A 300 -4.33 16.34 -9.98
CA ASP A 300 -4.97 15.67 -8.84
C ASP A 300 -5.92 14.56 -9.30
N MET A 301 -6.02 13.52 -8.47
CA MET A 301 -6.99 12.45 -8.65
C MET A 301 -8.42 13.02 -8.66
N PRO A 302 -9.23 12.75 -9.71
CA PRO A 302 -10.62 13.19 -9.73
C PRO A 302 -11.50 12.60 -8.62
N LYS A 303 -11.07 11.48 -8.02
CA LYS A 303 -11.73 10.81 -6.92
C LYS A 303 -10.66 10.40 -5.89
N PRO A 304 -10.30 11.27 -4.94
CA PRO A 304 -9.27 11.01 -3.93
C PRO A 304 -9.65 9.81 -3.05
N ARG A 305 -8.69 8.90 -2.79
CA ARG A 305 -8.91 7.70 -1.97
C ARG A 305 -7.63 7.25 -1.25
N HIS A 306 -7.78 6.47 -0.17
CA HIS A 306 -6.71 5.68 0.46
C HIS A 306 -7.01 4.18 0.40
N GLY A 307 -6.03 3.35 0.79
CA GLY A 307 -6.20 1.89 0.86
C GLY A 307 -6.56 1.29 -0.50
N LEU A 308 -6.16 1.97 -1.57
CA LEU A 308 -6.46 1.62 -2.95
C LEU A 308 -5.29 0.85 -3.57
N GLY A 309 -5.58 0.01 -4.54
CA GLY A 309 -4.58 -0.71 -5.31
C GLY A 309 -4.10 0.09 -6.52
N GLY A 310 -2.83 -0.05 -6.88
CA GLY A 310 -2.24 0.49 -8.10
C GLY A 310 -1.61 -0.63 -8.93
N VAL A 311 -1.95 -0.73 -10.21
CA VAL A 311 -1.38 -1.74 -11.12
C VAL A 311 -1.05 -1.12 -12.47
N ALA A 312 0.20 -1.24 -12.90
CA ALA A 312 0.62 -0.86 -14.24
C ALA A 312 0.30 -1.98 -15.23
N LEU A 313 -0.39 -1.65 -16.33
CA LEU A 313 -0.73 -2.60 -17.39
C LEU A 313 -0.93 -1.83 -18.71
N GLY A 314 -0.24 -2.26 -19.77
CA GLY A 314 -0.42 -1.68 -21.12
C GLY A 314 -0.02 -0.20 -21.23
N GLY A 315 0.92 0.27 -20.40
CA GLY A 315 1.32 1.68 -20.35
C GLY A 315 0.41 2.57 -19.51
N ASP A 316 -0.64 2.01 -18.92
CA ASP A 316 -1.57 2.70 -18.03
C ASP A 316 -1.38 2.25 -16.57
N ILE A 317 -1.90 3.05 -15.63
CA ILE A 317 -1.97 2.71 -14.21
C ILE A 317 -3.43 2.66 -13.77
N TYR A 318 -3.87 1.49 -13.30
CA TYR A 318 -5.20 1.25 -12.78
C TYR A 318 -5.22 1.52 -11.26
N LEU A 319 -6.08 2.44 -10.84
CA LEU A 319 -6.29 2.86 -9.45
C LEU A 319 -7.61 2.26 -8.96
N ILE A 320 -7.51 1.22 -8.15
CA ILE A 320 -8.58 0.23 -7.92
C ILE A 320 -9.07 0.33 -6.47
N GLY A 321 -10.38 0.45 -6.29
CA GLY A 321 -11.01 0.41 -4.96
C GLY A 321 -10.53 1.56 -4.05
N GLY A 322 -10.45 1.29 -2.76
CA GLY A 322 -10.10 2.23 -1.70
C GLY A 322 -11.30 3.02 -1.16
N ALA A 323 -11.06 3.86 -0.15
CA ALA A 323 -12.09 4.66 0.51
C ALA A 323 -11.92 6.16 0.28
N ALA A 324 -13.04 6.88 0.15
CA ALA A 324 -13.07 8.33 -0.07
C ALA A 324 -13.01 9.16 1.24
N GLN A 325 -12.98 8.49 2.39
CA GLN A 325 -12.72 9.07 3.71
C GLN A 325 -11.70 8.21 4.44
N ARG A 326 -10.97 8.80 5.38
CA ARG A 326 -10.02 8.05 6.21
C ARG A 326 -10.71 6.88 6.95
N GLY A 327 -9.97 5.81 7.17
CA GLY A 327 -10.44 4.61 7.86
C GLY A 327 -11.48 3.80 7.07
N GLY A 328 -12.42 3.16 7.77
CA GLY A 328 -13.34 2.17 7.19
C GLY A 328 -14.62 2.72 6.56
N ASN A 329 -14.63 3.98 6.10
CA ASN A 329 -15.84 4.67 5.62
C ASN A 329 -15.72 5.09 4.15
N GLN A 330 -16.86 5.08 3.46
CA GLN A 330 -16.96 5.40 2.03
C GLN A 330 -16.05 4.54 1.14
N THR A 331 -15.95 3.24 1.46
CA THR A 331 -15.32 2.24 0.60
C THR A 331 -15.95 2.27 -0.80
N SER A 332 -15.12 2.20 -1.83
CA SER A 332 -15.53 2.40 -3.22
C SER A 332 -15.25 1.18 -4.09
N ALA A 333 -16.11 0.95 -5.08
CA ALA A 333 -15.87 0.01 -6.17
C ALA A 333 -15.20 0.70 -7.38
N ALA A 334 -14.84 1.98 -7.26
CA ALA A 334 -14.35 2.77 -8.38
C ALA A 334 -13.00 2.27 -8.88
N VAL A 335 -12.87 2.24 -10.20
CA VAL A 335 -11.58 2.13 -10.89
C VAL A 335 -11.36 3.41 -11.69
N GLN A 336 -10.21 4.03 -11.51
CA GLN A 336 -9.73 5.09 -12.38
C GLN A 336 -8.50 4.59 -13.12
N ILE A 337 -8.31 5.03 -14.35
CA ILE A 337 -7.10 4.71 -15.13
C ILE A 337 -6.38 6.02 -15.39
N TYR A 338 -5.09 6.04 -15.04
CA TYR A 338 -4.18 7.12 -15.34
C TYR A 338 -3.28 6.70 -16.51
N THR A 339 -3.26 7.53 -17.55
CA THR A 339 -2.31 7.41 -18.67
C THR A 339 -1.27 8.52 -18.50
N PRO A 340 0.01 8.18 -18.27
CA PRO A 340 1.09 9.16 -18.13
C PRO A 340 1.28 10.11 -19.32
#